data_AF-A0A946LH74-F1
#
_entry.id   AF-A0A946LH74-F1
#
_cell.length_a   1.000
_cell.length_b   1.000
_cell.length_c   1.000
_cell.angle_alpha   90.00
_cell.angle_beta   90.00
_cell.angle_gamma   90.00
#
_symmetry.space_group_name_H-M   'P 1'
#
loop_
_entity.id
_entity.type
_entity.pdbx_description
1 polymer ?
#
loop_
_entity_poly.entity_id
_entity_poly.type
_entity_poly.pdbx_seq_one_letter_code
_entity_poly.pdbx_strand_id
1 'polypeptide(L)'
;MNNAKLKKTTAGIRIILYVASFLVLSVGLSLYFLSEKTDVYFSWTINPPMTAAFLGAGYLASFLLEFLSAREKIWAKARTAVPGVLAFTILTSIVTLLHLDRFHFDSLVFITLAGTWVWLFIYISVPIALTILWVLQARQPGIDPLREKPLPAWMRTTLILQGLVMLFFGAAMLLIAKSGAYRPRIPEHAVH
;
A
#
# COMPACT_ATOMS: atom_id res chain seq x y z
N MET A 1 -16.10 -34.21 -22.67
CA MET A 1 -15.60 -33.46 -21.49
C MET A 1 -14.80 -32.27 -21.99
N ASN A 2 -15.26 -31.05 -21.74
CA ASN A 2 -14.64 -29.84 -22.26
C ASN A 2 -13.30 -29.60 -21.52
N ASN A 3 -12.17 -29.62 -22.23
CA ASN A 3 -10.85 -29.24 -21.70
C ASN A 3 -10.78 -27.72 -21.49
N ALA A 4 -11.60 -27.19 -20.59
CA ALA A 4 -11.57 -25.78 -20.25
C ALA A 4 -10.23 -25.48 -19.54
N LYS A 5 -9.31 -24.84 -20.26
CA LYS A 5 -8.00 -24.47 -19.72
C LYS A 5 -8.18 -23.47 -18.59
N LEU A 6 -7.47 -23.69 -17.48
CA LEU A 6 -7.42 -22.75 -16.35
C LEU A 6 -6.87 -21.40 -16.81
N LYS A 7 -7.46 -20.31 -16.31
CA LYS A 7 -6.98 -18.96 -16.60
C LYS A 7 -5.60 -18.74 -15.98
N LYS A 8 -4.60 -18.51 -16.82
CA LYS A 8 -3.22 -18.24 -16.39
C LYS A 8 -3.03 -16.77 -16.02
N THR A 9 -2.18 -16.52 -15.04
CA THR A 9 -1.71 -15.17 -14.72
C THR A 9 -0.80 -14.68 -15.83
N THR A 10 -1.12 -13.52 -16.41
CA THR A 10 -0.30 -12.86 -17.44
C THR A 10 1.05 -12.43 -16.88
N ALA A 11 2.04 -12.30 -17.77
CA ALA A 11 3.36 -11.80 -17.38
C ALA A 11 3.27 -10.38 -16.78
N GLY A 12 2.43 -9.50 -17.35
CA GLY A 12 2.25 -8.13 -16.85
C GLY A 12 1.81 -8.08 -15.39
N ILE A 13 0.79 -8.86 -15.00
CA ILE A 13 0.35 -8.96 -13.60
C ILE A 13 1.47 -9.49 -12.69
N ARG A 14 2.26 -10.47 -13.15
CA ARG A 14 3.35 -11.02 -12.34
C ARG A 14 4.48 -10.01 -12.17
N ILE A 15 4.83 -9.29 -13.23
CA ILE A 15 5.86 -8.25 -13.21
C ILE A 15 5.45 -7.13 -12.24
N ILE A 16 4.22 -6.60 -12.35
CA ILE A 16 3.79 -5.51 -11.47
C ILE A 16 3.71 -5.96 -10.01
N LEU A 17 3.36 -7.22 -9.72
CA LEU A 17 3.40 -7.76 -8.35
C LEU A 17 4.83 -7.95 -7.83
N TYR A 18 5.81 -8.33 -8.67
CA TYR A 18 7.21 -8.35 -8.26
C TYR A 18 7.76 -6.95 -8.01
N VAL A 19 7.41 -5.99 -8.86
CA VAL A 19 7.79 -4.58 -8.68
C VAL A 19 7.17 -4.05 -7.38
N ALA A 20 5.88 -4.26 -7.16
CA ALA A 20 5.20 -3.87 -5.93
C ALA A 20 5.89 -4.52 -4.71
N SER A 21 6.17 -5.82 -4.78
CA SER A 21 6.84 -6.58 -3.72
C SER A 21 8.20 -5.98 -3.36
N PHE A 22 9.00 -5.63 -4.36
CA PHE A 22 10.29 -4.96 -4.16
C PHE A 22 10.13 -3.57 -3.54
N LEU A 23 9.15 -2.78 -3.98
CA LEU A 23 8.87 -1.45 -3.44
C LEU A 23 8.45 -1.51 -1.97
N VAL A 24 7.48 -2.38 -1.63
CA VAL A 24 7.01 -2.51 -0.24
C VAL A 24 8.07 -3.13 0.66
N LEU A 25 8.94 -4.01 0.15
CA LEU A 25 10.10 -4.48 0.91
C LEU A 25 11.06 -3.33 1.24
N SER A 26 11.38 -2.50 0.25
CA SER A 26 12.31 -1.37 0.43
C SER A 26 11.77 -0.35 1.45
N VAL A 27 10.48 -0.01 1.32
CA VAL A 27 9.78 0.88 2.27
C VAL A 27 9.66 0.23 3.65
N GLY A 28 9.31 -1.06 3.71
CA GLY A 28 9.15 -1.80 4.95
C GLY A 28 10.44 -1.90 5.75
N LEU A 29 11.57 -2.22 5.11
CA LEU A 29 12.88 -2.26 5.75
C LEU A 29 13.28 -0.88 6.28
N SER A 30 13.09 0.16 5.47
CA SER A 30 13.42 1.54 5.87
C SER A 30 12.59 1.98 7.07
N LEU A 31 11.27 1.79 7.04
CA LEU A 31 10.39 2.21 8.15
C LEU A 31 10.53 1.35 9.41
N TYR A 32 10.83 0.06 9.27
CA TYR A 32 10.94 -0.83 10.42
C TYR A 32 12.27 -0.63 11.17
N PHE A 33 13.40 -0.58 10.44
CA PHE A 33 14.72 -0.46 11.05
C PHE A 33 15.21 0.99 11.23
N LEU A 34 14.72 1.94 10.43
CA LEU A 34 15.08 3.36 10.50
C LEU A 34 13.90 4.23 10.93
N SER A 35 13.02 3.69 11.78
CA SER A 35 11.80 4.36 12.26
C SER A 35 12.07 5.72 12.95
N GLU A 36 13.25 5.89 13.56
CA GLU A 36 13.68 7.14 14.22
C GLU A 36 14.23 8.19 13.24
N LYS A 37 14.48 7.83 11.98
CA LYS A 37 15.18 8.67 10.98
C LYS A 37 14.34 8.90 9.72
N THR A 38 13.01 8.95 9.88
CA THR A 38 12.09 9.19 8.76
C THR A 38 12.19 10.60 8.18
N ASP A 39 12.74 11.54 8.94
CA ASP A 39 13.08 12.90 8.49
C ASP A 39 14.17 12.91 7.40
N VAL A 40 15.09 11.95 7.43
CA VAL A 40 16.21 11.86 6.49
C VAL A 40 15.96 10.81 5.40
N TYR A 41 15.53 9.61 5.79
CA TYR A 41 15.46 8.44 4.90
C TYR A 41 14.05 8.15 4.37
N PHE A 42 13.07 9.03 4.62
CA PHE A 42 11.70 8.85 4.13
C PHE A 42 11.15 10.11 3.46
N SER A 43 10.08 9.93 2.69
CA SER A 43 9.47 10.98 1.87
C SER A 43 8.80 12.09 2.68
N TRP A 44 8.47 11.81 3.95
CA TRP A 44 7.98 12.76 4.95
C TRP A 44 8.26 12.23 6.36
N THR A 45 8.26 13.10 7.36
CA THR A 45 8.50 12.70 8.75
C THR A 45 7.27 12.01 9.37
N ILE A 46 7.46 10.81 9.93
CA ILE A 46 6.41 10.08 10.66
C ILE A 46 6.72 10.12 12.16
N ASN A 47 5.81 10.70 12.94
CA ASN A 47 5.94 10.81 14.40
C ASN A 47 4.62 10.35 15.06
N PRO A 48 4.64 9.45 16.07
CA PRO A 48 5.79 8.83 16.74
C PRO A 48 6.52 7.73 15.91
N PRO A 49 7.81 7.44 16.19
CA PRO A 49 8.57 6.35 15.53
C PRO A 49 7.89 4.98 15.63
N MET A 50 7.14 4.74 16.70
CA MET A 50 6.35 3.51 16.86
C MET A 50 5.32 3.32 15.73
N THR A 51 4.71 4.40 15.26
CA THR A 51 3.80 4.37 14.11
C THR A 51 4.57 4.07 12.82
N ALA A 52 5.78 4.61 12.65
CA ALA A 52 6.64 4.28 11.51
C ALA A 52 7.00 2.79 11.48
N ALA A 53 7.46 2.24 12.61
CA ALA A 53 7.79 0.82 12.72
C ALA A 53 6.56 -0.08 12.47
N PHE A 54 5.39 0.30 12.99
CA PHE A 54 4.13 -0.42 12.76
C PHE A 54 3.76 -0.45 11.26
N LEU A 55 3.85 0.69 10.58
CA LEU A 55 3.65 0.75 9.13
C LEU A 55 4.69 -0.11 8.38
N GLY A 56 5.96 -0.05 8.80
CA GLY A 56 7.05 -0.87 8.27
C GLY A 56 6.74 -2.37 8.34
N ALA A 57 6.27 -2.85 9.49
CA ALA A 57 5.84 -4.24 9.66
C ALA A 57 4.68 -4.61 8.71
N GLY A 58 3.72 -3.70 8.52
CA GLY A 58 2.63 -3.87 7.55
C GLY A 58 3.15 -4.02 6.12
N TYR A 59 4.11 -3.19 5.70
CA TYR A 59 4.75 -3.32 4.37
C TYR A 59 5.53 -4.62 4.21
N LEU A 60 6.23 -5.08 5.25
CA LEU A 60 6.94 -6.37 5.23
C LEU A 60 5.97 -7.56 5.14
N ALA A 61 4.79 -7.47 5.77
CA ALA A 61 3.74 -8.47 5.59
C ALA A 61 3.18 -8.46 4.15
N SER A 62 2.94 -7.28 3.59
CA SER A 62 2.51 -7.13 2.18
C SER A 62 3.52 -7.67 1.19
N PHE A 63 4.83 -7.50 1.46
CA PHE A 63 5.91 -8.09 0.65
C PHE A 63 5.70 -9.59 0.43
N LEU A 64 5.43 -10.34 1.51
CA LEU A 64 5.23 -11.78 1.42
C LEU A 64 4.00 -12.13 0.58
N LEU A 65 2.89 -11.42 0.77
CA LEU A 65 1.66 -11.62 0.02
C LEU A 65 1.89 -11.39 -1.48
N GLU A 66 2.49 -10.25 -1.84
CA GLU A 66 2.72 -9.86 -3.23
C GLU A 66 3.74 -10.78 -3.92
N PHE A 67 4.81 -11.15 -3.21
CA PHE A 67 5.83 -12.07 -3.72
C PHE A 67 5.25 -13.45 -4.03
N LEU A 68 4.45 -14.00 -3.10
CA LEU A 68 3.80 -15.29 -3.30
C LEU A 68 2.77 -15.23 -4.43
N SER A 69 1.96 -14.18 -4.50
CA SER A 69 1.00 -13.96 -5.59
C SER A 69 1.68 -13.79 -6.95
N ALA A 70 2.87 -13.17 -7.02
CA ALA A 70 3.64 -13.01 -8.27
C ALA A 70 4.18 -14.36 -8.81
N ARG A 71 4.43 -15.33 -7.92
CA ARG A 71 4.87 -16.68 -8.27
C ARG A 71 3.74 -17.57 -8.78
N GLU A 72 2.48 -17.23 -8.47
CA GLU A 72 1.32 -18.02 -8.87
C GLU A 72 1.01 -17.92 -10.36
N LYS A 73 0.94 -19.08 -11.02
CA LYS A 73 0.65 -19.20 -12.45
C LYS A 73 -0.84 -19.21 -12.76
N ILE A 74 -1.69 -19.48 -11.76
CA ILE A 74 -3.15 -19.56 -11.90
C ILE A 74 -3.74 -18.26 -11.38
N TRP A 75 -4.52 -17.58 -12.22
CA TRP A 75 -5.06 -16.25 -11.91
C TRP A 75 -5.88 -16.24 -10.62
N ALA A 76 -6.70 -17.27 -10.40
CA ALA A 76 -7.54 -17.36 -9.21
C ALA A 76 -6.75 -17.36 -7.88
N LYS A 77 -5.50 -17.84 -7.89
CA LYS A 77 -4.60 -17.80 -6.73
C LYS A 77 -3.83 -16.50 -6.65
N ALA A 78 -3.34 -15.98 -7.79
CA ALA A 78 -2.58 -14.73 -7.84
C ALA A 78 -3.43 -13.49 -7.48
N ARG A 79 -4.73 -13.48 -7.83
CA ARG A 79 -5.61 -12.32 -7.68
C ARG A 79 -5.92 -11.92 -6.24
N THR A 80 -5.52 -12.70 -5.23
CA THR A 80 -5.78 -12.39 -3.82
C THR A 80 -5.12 -11.09 -3.39
N ALA A 81 -3.92 -10.79 -3.90
CA ALA A 81 -3.20 -9.55 -3.59
C ALA A 81 -3.77 -8.34 -4.33
N VAL A 82 -4.26 -8.51 -5.57
CA VAL A 82 -4.55 -7.40 -6.50
C VAL A 82 -5.54 -6.37 -5.94
N PRO A 83 -6.71 -6.74 -5.37
CA PRO A 83 -7.63 -5.76 -4.80
C PRO A 83 -7.04 -5.00 -3.60
N GLY A 84 -6.25 -5.67 -2.76
CA GLY A 84 -5.59 -5.06 -1.61
C GLY A 84 -4.55 -4.03 -2.03
N VAL A 85 -3.65 -4.41 -2.95
CA VAL A 85 -2.63 -3.52 -3.52
C VAL A 85 -3.28 -2.33 -4.22
N LEU A 86 -4.35 -2.56 -4.99
CA LEU A 86 -5.04 -1.49 -5.69
C LEU A 86 -5.73 -0.52 -4.72
N ALA A 87 -6.45 -1.03 -3.73
CA ALA A 87 -7.10 -0.18 -2.72
C ALA A 87 -6.06 0.65 -1.95
N PHE A 88 -4.97 0.02 -1.51
CA PHE A 88 -3.88 0.70 -0.84
C PHE A 88 -3.28 1.81 -1.71
N THR A 89 -2.88 1.48 -2.93
CA THR A 89 -2.26 2.45 -3.84
C THR A 89 -3.20 3.60 -4.19
N ILE A 90 -4.47 3.35 -4.48
CA ILE A 90 -5.46 4.41 -4.73
C ILE A 90 -5.61 5.33 -3.51
N LEU A 91 -5.80 4.77 -2.32
CA LEU A 91 -5.95 5.56 -1.10
C LEU A 91 -4.71 6.39 -0.80
N THR A 92 -3.52 5.80 -0.88
CA THR A 92 -2.27 6.53 -0.67
C THR A 92 -2.06 7.58 -1.75
N SER A 93 -2.49 7.35 -2.99
CA SER A 93 -2.43 8.36 -4.06
C SER A 93 -3.32 9.55 -3.75
N ILE A 94 -4.56 9.31 -3.34
CA ILE A 94 -5.50 10.38 -2.94
C ILE A 94 -4.89 11.18 -1.79
N VAL A 95 -4.41 10.51 -0.73
CA VAL A 95 -3.79 11.17 0.42
C VAL A 95 -2.53 11.96 0.03
N THR A 96 -1.70 11.39 -0.86
CA THR A 96 -0.49 12.06 -1.38
C THR A 96 -0.86 13.35 -2.10
N LEU A 97 -1.84 13.30 -3.00
CA LEU A 97 -2.30 14.48 -3.77
C LEU A 97 -2.98 15.53 -2.89
N LEU A 98 -3.70 15.12 -1.84
CA LEU A 98 -4.35 16.03 -0.89
C LEU A 98 -3.37 16.72 0.06
N HIS A 99 -2.19 16.14 0.28
CA HIS A 99 -1.19 16.61 1.25
C HIS A 99 0.19 16.83 0.64
N LEU A 100 0.25 17.26 -0.63
CA LEU A 100 1.50 17.57 -1.31
C LEU A 100 2.34 18.61 -0.55
N ASP A 101 1.70 19.49 0.22
CA ASP A 101 2.34 20.49 1.09
C ASP A 101 3.24 19.89 2.18
N ARG A 102 3.05 18.61 2.54
CA ARG A 102 3.83 17.93 3.58
C ARG A 102 5.09 17.25 3.05
N PHE A 103 5.24 17.16 1.74
CA PHE A 103 6.36 16.47 1.12
C PHE A 103 7.55 17.41 0.93
N HIS A 104 8.74 16.84 1.00
CA HIS A 104 10.01 17.57 0.92
C HIS A 104 10.41 17.96 -0.53
N PHE A 105 9.51 18.58 -1.29
CA PHE A 105 9.78 19.02 -2.68
C PHE A 105 10.86 20.10 -2.78
N ASP A 106 11.09 20.86 -1.71
CA ASP A 106 12.10 21.93 -1.64
C ASP A 106 13.38 21.50 -0.87
N SER A 107 13.56 20.21 -0.60
CA SER A 107 14.72 19.73 0.16
C SER A 107 16.03 19.90 -0.61
N LEU A 108 17.04 20.46 0.07
CA LEU A 108 18.41 20.56 -0.42
C LEU A 108 19.16 19.22 -0.35
N VAL A 109 18.61 18.23 0.36
CA VAL A 109 19.20 16.89 0.47
C VAL A 109 18.72 16.03 -0.70
N PHE A 110 19.65 15.66 -1.58
CA PHE A 110 19.35 14.93 -2.82
C PHE A 110 18.55 13.64 -2.60
N ILE A 111 18.92 12.82 -1.59
CA ILE A 111 18.25 11.54 -1.33
C ILE A 111 16.77 11.75 -0.97
N THR A 112 16.47 12.79 -0.19
CA THR A 112 15.12 13.13 0.24
C THR A 112 14.29 13.64 -0.94
N LEU A 113 14.85 14.56 -1.73
CA LEU A 113 14.19 15.08 -2.92
C LEU A 113 13.89 13.97 -3.95
N ALA A 114 14.88 13.12 -4.23
CA ALA A 114 14.70 11.96 -5.11
C ALA A 114 13.65 11.00 -4.58
N GLY A 115 13.67 10.70 -3.28
CA GLY A 115 12.67 9.86 -2.60
C GLY A 115 11.25 10.41 -2.76
N THR A 116 11.06 11.72 -2.57
CA THR A 116 9.77 12.40 -2.75
C THR A 116 9.24 12.30 -4.18
N TRP A 117 10.08 12.53 -5.19
CA TRP A 117 9.66 12.41 -6.60
C TRP A 117 9.37 10.96 -7.00
N VAL A 118 10.20 10.01 -6.56
CA VAL A 118 9.98 8.58 -6.77
C VAL A 118 8.66 8.15 -6.13
N TRP A 119 8.39 8.60 -4.90
CA TRP A 119 7.12 8.37 -4.23
C TRP A 119 5.94 8.85 -5.07
N LEU A 120 5.94 10.12 -5.48
CA LEU A 120 4.86 10.68 -6.28
C LEU A 120 4.67 9.91 -7.60
N PHE A 121 5.76 9.58 -8.29
CA PHE A 121 5.71 8.81 -9.53
C PHE A 121 5.09 7.42 -9.33
N ILE A 122 5.46 6.70 -8.28
CA ILE A 122 4.91 5.38 -7.95
C ILE A 122 3.40 5.48 -7.72
N TYR A 123 2.96 6.41 -6.88
CA TYR A 123 1.54 6.51 -6.54
C TYR A 123 0.68 7.05 -7.69
N ILE A 124 1.22 7.79 -8.65
CA ILE A 124 0.48 8.11 -9.88
C ILE A 124 0.41 6.90 -10.83
N SER A 125 1.55 6.25 -11.07
CA SER A 125 1.68 5.24 -12.14
C SER A 125 1.12 3.86 -11.77
N VAL A 126 1.37 3.38 -10.55
CA VAL A 126 0.99 2.03 -10.11
C VAL A 126 -0.52 1.77 -10.13
N PRO A 127 -1.40 2.61 -9.55
CA PRO A 127 -2.84 2.32 -9.55
C PRO A 127 -3.42 2.30 -10.97
N ILE A 128 -2.91 3.16 -11.86
CA ILE A 128 -3.30 3.18 -13.29
C ILE A 128 -2.85 1.88 -13.97
N ALA A 129 -1.56 1.55 -13.86
CA ALA A 129 -0.99 0.35 -14.48
C ALA A 129 -1.67 -0.93 -13.97
N LEU A 130 -1.86 -1.04 -12.66
CA LEU A 130 -2.51 -2.20 -12.04
C LEU A 130 -3.97 -2.33 -12.46
N THR A 131 -4.71 -1.22 -12.56
CA THR A 131 -6.09 -1.22 -13.07
C THR A 131 -6.15 -1.71 -14.51
N ILE A 132 -5.30 -1.16 -15.40
CA ILE A 132 -5.25 -1.57 -16.80
C ILE A 132 -4.92 -3.06 -16.90
N LEU A 133 -3.86 -3.51 -16.22
CA LEU A 133 -3.44 -4.91 -16.23
C LEU A 133 -4.51 -5.84 -15.66
N TRP A 134 -5.23 -5.42 -14.62
CA TRP A 134 -6.33 -6.21 -14.06
C TRP A 134 -7.48 -6.34 -15.06
N VAL A 135 -7.88 -5.26 -15.74
CA VAL A 135 -8.91 -5.30 -16.79
C VAL A 135 -8.47 -6.21 -17.94
N LEU A 136 -7.22 -6.09 -18.40
CA LEU A 136 -6.67 -6.95 -19.46
C LEU A 136 -6.61 -8.42 -19.03
N GLN A 137 -6.26 -8.70 -17.77
CA GLN A 137 -6.25 -10.05 -17.19
C GLN A 137 -7.66 -10.63 -17.07
N ALA A 138 -8.66 -9.82 -16.71
CA ALA A 138 -10.05 -10.26 -16.59
C ALA A 138 -10.59 -10.73 -17.95
N ARG A 139 -10.19 -10.06 -19.03
CA ARG A 139 -10.54 -10.38 -20.43
C ARG A 139 -9.85 -11.63 -20.98
N GLN A 140 -8.85 -12.20 -20.29
CA GLN A 140 -8.18 -13.43 -20.76
C GLN A 140 -9.13 -14.64 -20.72
N PRO A 141 -9.07 -15.53 -21.73
CA PRO A 141 -9.88 -16.73 -21.76
C PRO A 141 -9.44 -17.73 -20.67
N GLY A 142 -10.39 -18.55 -20.23
CA GLY A 142 -10.15 -19.62 -19.25
C GLY A 142 -11.07 -19.52 -18.04
N ILE A 143 -11.20 -20.65 -17.34
CA ILE A 143 -12.05 -20.78 -16.16
C ILE A 143 -11.24 -20.68 -14.87
N ASP A 144 -11.90 -20.27 -13.80
CA ASP A 144 -11.36 -20.41 -12.44
C ASP A 144 -11.43 -21.89 -12.02
N PRO A 145 -10.45 -22.40 -11.26
CA PRO A 145 -10.53 -23.73 -10.66
C PRO A 145 -11.74 -23.82 -9.71
N LEU A 146 -12.24 -25.04 -9.52
CA LEU A 146 -13.29 -25.30 -8.53
C LEU A 146 -12.82 -24.85 -7.14
N ARG A 147 -13.72 -24.22 -6.38
CA ARG A 147 -13.45 -23.84 -4.99
C ARG A 147 -13.51 -25.11 -4.13
N GLU A 148 -12.35 -25.71 -3.88
CA GLU A 148 -12.25 -26.95 -3.10
C GLU A 148 -12.46 -26.72 -1.59
N LYS A 149 -12.11 -25.52 -1.08
CA LYS A 149 -12.18 -25.19 0.35
C LYS A 149 -12.68 -23.76 0.57
N PRO A 150 -14.00 -23.53 0.58
CA PRO A 150 -14.54 -22.21 0.90
C PRO A 150 -14.15 -21.82 2.33
N LEU A 151 -13.85 -20.54 2.53
CA LEU A 151 -13.59 -20.00 3.87
C LEU A 151 -14.83 -20.23 4.76
N PRO A 152 -14.66 -20.76 5.97
CA PRO A 152 -15.75 -20.88 6.93
C PRO A 152 -16.44 -19.52 7.14
N ALA A 153 -17.77 -19.54 7.30
CA ALA A 153 -18.56 -18.31 7.42
C ALA A 153 -18.06 -17.41 8.57
N TRP A 154 -17.68 -17.98 9.71
CA TRP A 154 -17.14 -17.23 10.84
C TRP A 154 -15.85 -16.47 10.47
N MET A 155 -14.91 -17.11 9.77
CA MET A 155 -13.66 -16.49 9.36
C MET A 155 -13.90 -15.35 8.37
N ARG A 156 -14.83 -15.56 7.42
CA ARG A 156 -15.26 -14.52 6.48
C ARG A 156 -15.88 -13.33 7.22
N THR A 157 -16.78 -13.57 8.16
CA THR A 157 -17.43 -12.51 8.94
C THR A 157 -16.44 -11.75 9.79
N THR A 158 -15.50 -12.44 10.46
CA THR A 158 -14.44 -11.79 11.25
C THR A 158 -13.57 -10.89 10.39
N LEU A 159 -13.15 -11.35 9.20
CA LEU A 159 -12.35 -10.53 8.28
C LEU A 159 -13.12 -9.31 7.76
N ILE A 160 -14.42 -9.46 7.45
CA ILE A 160 -15.26 -8.33 7.03
C ILE A 160 -15.43 -7.32 8.16
N LEU A 161 -15.76 -7.78 9.37
CA LEU A 161 -15.91 -6.91 10.54
C LEU A 161 -14.61 -6.18 10.86
N GLN A 162 -13.47 -6.88 10.84
CA GLN A 162 -12.16 -6.27 11.03
C GLN A 162 -11.90 -5.18 9.98
N GLY A 163 -12.17 -5.45 8.70
CA GLY A 163 -12.02 -4.47 7.63
C GLY A 163 -12.93 -3.26 7.80
N LEU A 164 -14.18 -3.45 8.20
CA LEU A 164 -15.13 -2.36 8.46
C LEU A 164 -14.71 -1.50 9.65
N VAL A 165 -14.25 -2.12 10.74
CA VAL A 165 -13.73 -1.41 11.92
C VAL A 165 -12.51 -0.58 11.52
N MET A 166 -11.54 -1.18 10.83
CA MET A 166 -10.34 -0.48 10.35
C MET A 166 -10.69 0.69 9.42
N LEU A 167 -11.63 0.49 8.49
CA LEU A 167 -12.08 1.54 7.58
C LEU A 167 -12.77 2.69 8.32
N PHE A 168 -13.65 2.38 9.28
CA PHE A 168 -14.32 3.37 10.12
C PHE A 168 -13.32 4.22 10.90
N PHE A 169 -12.37 3.58 11.61
CA PHE A 169 -11.33 4.29 12.35
C PHE A 169 -10.44 5.13 11.41
N GLY A 170 -10.02 4.58 10.28
CA GLY A 170 -9.21 5.31 9.30
C GLY A 170 -9.92 6.55 8.74
N ALA A 171 -11.20 6.41 8.36
CA ALA A 171 -12.00 7.54 7.87
C ALA A 171 -12.23 8.59 8.97
N ALA A 172 -12.53 8.16 10.20
CA ALA A 172 -12.70 9.07 11.33
C ALA A 172 -11.41 9.87 11.61
N MET A 173 -10.25 9.21 11.60
CA MET A 173 -8.96 9.89 11.80
C MET A 173 -8.65 10.90 10.69
N LEU A 174 -8.95 10.59 9.42
CA LEU A 174 -8.77 11.54 8.32
C LEU A 174 -9.65 12.78 8.47
N LEU A 175 -10.90 12.61 8.92
CA LEU A 175 -11.83 13.73 9.12
C LEU A 175 -11.48 14.57 10.35
N ILE A 176 -11.06 13.94 11.45
CA ILE A 176 -10.66 14.61 12.70
C ILE A 176 -9.31 15.31 12.55
N ALA A 177 -8.35 14.73 11.83
CA ALA A 177 -7.05 15.37 11.61
C ALA A 177 -7.16 16.74 10.91
N LYS A 178 -8.23 16.97 10.14
CA LYS A 178 -8.49 18.25 9.47
C LYS A 178 -8.97 19.36 10.43
N SER A 179 -9.46 19.03 11.63
CA SER A 179 -9.94 20.01 12.63
C SER A 179 -8.90 20.38 13.68
N GLY A 180 -7.78 19.65 13.77
CA GLY A 180 -6.67 19.94 14.67
C GLY A 180 -5.56 20.74 13.99
N ALA A 181 -5.76 22.03 13.75
CA ALA A 181 -4.64 22.92 13.43
C ALA A 181 -3.64 22.90 14.61
N TYR A 182 -2.44 22.39 14.37
CA TYR A 182 -1.33 22.41 15.31
C TYR A 182 -1.07 23.85 15.76
N ARG A 183 -1.45 24.20 16.99
CA ARG A 183 -0.94 25.41 17.65
C ARG A 183 0.45 25.08 18.17
N PRO A 184 1.52 25.71 17.66
CA PRO A 184 2.83 25.54 18.26
C PRO A 184 2.75 25.94 19.74
N ARG A 185 3.17 25.03 20.62
CA ARG A 185 3.37 25.35 22.04
C ARG A 185 4.55 26.31 22.09
N ILE A 186 4.28 27.60 22.24
CA ILE A 186 5.32 28.60 22.50
C ILE A 186 6.00 28.16 23.81
N PRO A 187 7.32 27.91 23.82
CA PRO A 187 8.01 27.61 25.07
C PRO A 187 7.88 28.81 26.01
N GLU A 188 7.44 28.56 27.25
CA GLU A 188 7.21 29.56 28.30
C GLU A 188 8.46 30.36 28.70
N HIS A 189 9.63 30.05 28.13
CA HIS A 189 10.89 30.73 28.41
C HIS A 189 11.08 32.05 27.63
N ALA A 190 10.14 32.43 26.77
CA ALA A 190 10.21 33.66 25.96
C ALA A 190 9.39 34.84 26.53
N VAL A 191 8.96 34.77 27.79
CA VAL A 191 8.30 35.87 28.50
C VAL A 191 9.06 36.16 29.78
N HIS A 192 10.22 36.78 29.63
CA HIS A 192 10.88 37.56 30.67
C HIS A 192 11.40 38.86 30.07
#